data_AF-A0A2V7Z5U8-F1
#
_entry.id   AF-A0A2V7Z5U8-F1
#
_cell.length_a   1.000
_cell.length_b   1.000
_cell.length_c   1.000
_cell.angle_alpha   90.00
_cell.angle_beta   90.00
_cell.angle_gamma   90.00
#
_symmetry.space_group_name_H-M   'P 1'
#
loop_
_entity.id
_entity.type
_entity.pdbx_description
1 polymer ?
#
loop_
_entity_poly.entity_id
_entity_poly.type
_entity_poly.pdbx_seq_one_letter_code
_entity_poly.pdbx_strand_id
1 'polypeptide(L)' 'MEIPARVVVYSPILELKNRPATLVAISPHGYYEVRLDIGERNHTTLLPIGGTGLIFQEPNLTGEPIAEIER' A
#
# COMPACT_ATOMS: atom_id res chain seq x y z
N MET A 1 1.15 -10.90 5.63
CA MET A 1 1.61 -9.59 5.16
C MET A 1 2.18 -8.87 6.36
N GLU A 2 3.45 -8.47 6.29
CA GLU A 2 4.09 -7.76 7.39
C GLU A 2 3.79 -6.26 7.27
N ILE A 3 3.47 -5.63 8.39
CA ILE A 3 3.24 -4.19 8.52
C ILE A 3 4.14 -3.73 9.67
N PRO A 4 4.90 -2.63 9.54
CA PRO A 4 4.84 -1.62 8.47
C PRO A 4 5.40 -2.09 7.13
N ALA A 5 4.86 -1.57 6.03
CA ALA A 5 5.28 -1.93 4.67
C ALA A 5 5.35 -0.73 3.73
N ARG A 6 6.30 -0.75 2.80
CA ARG A 6 6.37 0.24 1.72
C ARG A 6 5.30 -0.04 0.68
N VAL A 7 4.49 0.97 0.39
CA VAL A 7 3.39 0.89 -0.57
C VAL A 7 3.38 2.08 -1.50
N VAL A 8 2.71 1.92 -2.63
CA VAL A 8 2.24 3.02 -3.46
C VAL A 8 0.73 3.18 -3.23
N VAL A 9 0.31 4.41 -2.95
CA VAL A 9 -1.07 4.77 -2.65
C VAL A 9 -1.72 5.46 -3.86
N TYR A 10 -2.93 5.03 -4.17
CA TYR A 10 -3.84 5.70 -5.08
C TYR A 10 -5.14 6.01 -4.34
N SER A 11 -5.55 7.28 -4.30
CA SER A 11 -6.81 7.67 -3.66
C SER A 11 -7.40 8.88 -4.37
N PRO A 12 -8.64 8.80 -4.89
CA PRO A 12 -9.28 9.92 -5.56
C PRO A 12 -9.66 11.03 -4.57
N ILE A 13 -9.89 10.70 -3.29
CA ILE A 13 -10.34 11.65 -2.26
C ILE A 13 -9.29 12.74 -2.00
N LEU A 14 -8.00 12.35 -2.00
CA LEU A 14 -6.87 13.25 -1.83
C LEU A 14 -6.08 13.46 -3.13
N GLU A 15 -6.66 13.05 -4.26
CA GLU A 15 -6.04 13.11 -5.60
C GLU A 15 -4.62 12.48 -5.66
N LEU A 16 -4.37 11.47 -4.83
CA LEU A 16 -3.09 10.76 -4.79
C LEU A 16 -2.99 9.85 -6.00
N LYS A 17 -2.01 10.11 -6.86
CA LYS A 17 -1.65 9.29 -8.02
C LYS A 17 -0.24 8.77 -7.81
N ASN A 18 -0.10 7.46 -7.65
CA ASN A 18 1.20 6.80 -7.53
C ASN A 18 2.07 7.40 -6.39
N ARG A 19 1.49 7.62 -5.21
CA ARG A 19 2.20 8.27 -4.09
C ARG A 19 2.92 7.24 -3.23
N PRO A 20 4.25 7.26 -3.10
CA PRO A 20 4.96 6.40 -2.15
C PRO A 20 4.55 6.72 -0.71
N ALA A 21 4.37 5.68 0.10
CA ALA A 21 3.99 5.79 1.49
C ALA A 21 4.45 4.55 2.28
N THR A 22 4.28 4.62 3.60
CA THR A 22 4.38 3.45 4.47
C THR A 22 3.01 3.10 5.01
N LEU A 23 2.52 1.90 4.74
CA LEU A 23 1.34 1.34 5.42
C LEU A 23 1.74 0.99 6.86
N VAL A 24 0.99 1.51 7.83
CA VAL A 24 1.25 1.35 9.26
C VAL A 24 0.22 0.44 9.93
N ALA A 25 -1.03 0.46 9.47
CA ALA A 25 -2.07 -0.45 9.95
C ALA A 25 -3.23 -0.55 8.94
N ILE A 26 -3.99 -1.64 9.04
CA ILE A 26 -5.29 -1.80 8.40
C ILE A 26 -6.31 -1.89 9.52
N SER A 27 -7.18 -0.89 9.64
CA SER A 27 -8.18 -0.83 10.70
C SER A 27 -9.38 -1.72 10.38
N PRO A 28 -9.94 -2.45 11.37
CA PRO A 28 -11.20 -3.18 11.20
C PRO A 28 -12.40 -2.24 10.95
N HIS A 29 -12.24 -0.93 11.18
CA HIS A 29 -13.25 0.09 10.90
C HIS A 29 -13.25 0.59 9.45
N GLY A 30 -12.46 -0.02 8.56
CA GLY A 30 -12.56 0.23 7.12
C GLY A 30 -11.65 1.34 6.59
N TYR A 31 -10.51 1.60 7.23
CA TYR A 31 -9.50 2.54 6.75
C TYR A 31 -8.08 1.99 6.88
N TYR A 32 -7.20 2.47 6.02
CA TYR A 32 -5.75 2.30 6.11
C TYR A 32 -5.15 3.45 6.92
N GLU A 33 -4.25 3.13 7.84
CA GLU A 33 -3.35 4.12 8.43
C GLU A 33 -2.06 4.11 7.61
N VAL A 34 -1.78 5.22 6.93
CA VAL A 34 -0.57 5.38 6.12
C VAL A 34 0.23 6.58 6.59
N ARG A 35 1.55 6.47 6.52
CA ARG A 35 2.46 7.59 6.68
C ARG A 35 2.82 8.12 5.30
N LEU A 36 2.37 9.32 4.99
CA LEU A 36 2.64 10.03 3.74
C LEU A 36 3.63 11.15 4.00
N ASP A 37 4.56 11.35 3.08
CA ASP A 37 5.33 12.60 3.06
C ASP A 37 4.49 13.67 2.39
N ILE A 38 4.41 14.87 2.97
CA ILE A 38 3.76 16.04 2.37
C ILE A 38 4.73 17.21 2.57
N GLY A 39 5.32 17.68 1.49
CA GLY A 39 6.50 18.56 1.57
C GLY A 39 7.67 17.85 2.25
N GLU A 40 8.24 18.47 3.28
CA GLU A 40 9.38 17.94 4.05
C GLU A 40 8.97 17.19 5.33
N ARG A 41 7.67 16.96 5.54
CA ARG A 41 7.14 16.36 6.78
C ARG A 41 6.41 15.07 6.50
N ASN A 42 6.46 14.16 7.46
CA ASN A 42 5.64 12.96 7.45
C ASN A 42 4.31 13.22 8.17
N HIS A 43 3.23 12.70 7.62
CA HIS A 43 1.88 12.85 8.15
C HIS A 43 1.21 11.48 8.24
N THR A 44 0.64 11.18 9.42
CA THR A 44 -0.31 10.07 9.55
C THR A 44 -1.60 10.45 8.84
N THR A 45 -2.03 9.61 7.91
CA THR A 45 -3.22 9.83 7.09
C THR A 45 -4.11 8.60 7.19
N LEU A 46 -5.40 8.83 7.42
CA LEU A 46 -6.42 7.80 7.44
C LEU A 46 -7.15 7.80 6.10
N LEU A 47 -7.00 6.74 5.33
CA LEU A 47 -7.61 6.62 4.00
C LEU A 47 -8.68 5.53 4.05
N PRO A 48 -9.94 5.82 3.65
CA PRO A 48 -10.96 4.79 3.61
C PRO A 48 -10.55 3.70 2.61
N ILE A 49 -10.82 2.44 2.96
CA ILE A 49 -10.55 1.31 2.06
C ILE A 49 -11.35 1.46 0.76
N GLY A 50 -12.61 1.89 0.88
CA GLY A 50 -13.46 2.20 -0.26
C GLY A 50 -12.86 3.32 -1.12
N GLY A 51 -12.36 2.97 -2.30
CA GLY A 51 -11.76 3.90 -3.25
C GLY A 51 -10.25 4.14 -3.07
N THR A 52 -9.58 3.50 -2.11
CA THR A 52 -8.12 3.59 -1.97
C THR A 52 -7.45 2.30 -2.43
N GLY A 53 -6.56 2.41 -3.42
CA GLY A 53 -5.69 1.33 -3.85
C GLY A 53 -4.33 1.40 -3.16
N LEU A 54 -3.85 0.26 -2.67
CA LEU A 54 -2.48 0.08 -2.17
C LEU A 54 -1.75 -0.97 -3.01
N ILE A 55 -0.53 -0.65 -3.45
CA ILE A 55 0.36 -1.60 -4.10
C ILE A 55 1.57 -1.78 -3.20
N PHE A 56 1.76 -2.98 -2.63
CA PHE A 56 2.97 -3.32 -1.89
C PHE A 56 4.17 -3.33 -2.83
N GLN A 57 5.26 -2.69 -2.42
CA GLN A 57 6.48 -2.63 -3.23
C GLN A 57 7.30 -3.93 -3.15
N GLU A 58 7.12 -4.70 -2.09
CA GLU A 58 7.75 -6.00 -1.95
C GLU A 58 6.91 -7.06 -2.67
N PRO A 59 7.55 -7.90 -3.51
CA PRO A 59 6.84 -8.95 -4.23
C PRO A 59 6.34 -10.01 -3.24
N ASN A 60 5.14 -10.54 -3.49
CA ASN A 60 4.68 -11.72 -2.79
C ASN A 60 5.54 -12.91 -3.22
N LEU A 61 6.36 -13.44 -2.32
CA LEU A 61 7.18 -14.65 -2.55
C LEU A 61 6.33 -15.94 -2.57
N THR A 62 5.05 -15.85 -2.25
CA THR A 62 4.11 -16.97 -2.31
C THR A 62 3.58 -17.13 -3.74
N GLY A 63 4.14 -18.09 -4.45
CA GLY A 63 3.57 -18.70 -5.64
C GLY A 63 3.99 -20.18 -5.67
N GLU A 64 3.16 -21.05 -6.23
CA GLU A 64 3.66 -22.37 -6.63
C GLU A 64 4.83 -22.18 -7.59
N PRO A 65 5.88 -23.03 -7.55
CA PRO A 65 6.94 -22.99 -8.53
C PRO A 65 6.32 -22.98 -9.93
N ILE A 66 6.72 -22.04 -10.78
CA ILE A 66 6.33 -22.04 -12.18
C ILE A 66 6.87 -23.35 -12.75
N ALA A 67 5.98 -24.26 -13.16
CA ALA A 67 6.41 -25.51 -13.78
C ALA A 67 7.33 -25.18 -14.95
N GLU A 68 8.54 -25.71 -14.94
CA GLU A 68 9.47 -25.60 -16.07
C GLU A 68 8.77 -26.23 -17.29
N ILE A 69 8.29 -25.39 -18.20
CA ILE A 69 7.83 -25.86 -19.50
C ILE A 69 9.11 -26.18 -20.28
N GLU A 70 9.55 -27.43 -20.21
CA GLU A 70 10.62 -27.93 -21.08
C GLU A 70 10.21 -27.67 -22.54
N ARG A 71 11.14 -27.07 -23.29
CA ARG A 71 10.95 -26.60 -24.66
C ARG A 71 11.29 -27.65 -25.69
#